data_AF-A0A7C5WVI7-F1
#
_entry.id   AF-A0A7C5WVI7-F1
#
_cell.length_a   1.000
_cell.length_b   1.000
_cell.length_c   1.000
_cell.angle_alpha   90.00
_cell.angle_beta   90.00
_cell.angle_gamma   90.00
#
_symmetry.space_group_name_H-M   'P 1'
#
loop_
_entity.id
_entity.type
_entity.pdbx_description
1 polymer ?
#
loop_
_entity_poly.entity_id
_entity_poly.type
_entity_poly.pdbx_seq_one_letter_code
_entity_poly.pdbx_strand_id
1 'polypeptide(L)'
;IELEVFVHGALCIAYSGRCLLSGYANHRDPNQGTCTNSCRWDYKTVEAEETPEGIYKPTDVVAGESIQVAPPAASATRAAEMGNGQRHPLADKVYMLEEKNRPGEHTAITEDEHGTYIMNSKDLRAVEHVGRLIDIGVDCLKIEGRTKSHYYVARVTQSYRQAIDAAERGEQFNPALLGELENLANRGYTDGFFERHHTHEYQNYIDSHSKSRQQSFVGEILSYDEQSGIAEVEVKNRFCVGDRLQLVTPGGNEDIVVEEMEDQYGKRIEAALGSGYFVKMRLPESATQQGLLAKYI
;
A
#
# COMPACT_ATOMS: atom_id res chain seq x y z
N ILE A 1 -29.09 10.81 -8.79
CA ILE A 1 -28.02 9.95 -9.33
C ILE A 1 -27.13 9.65 -8.15
N GLU A 2 -26.84 8.38 -7.88
CA GLU A 2 -25.90 8.00 -6.81
C GLU A 2 -24.47 8.14 -7.30
N LEU A 3 -23.58 8.64 -6.45
CA LEU A 3 -22.17 8.87 -6.75
C LEU A 3 -21.27 7.89 -5.99
N GLU A 4 -20.45 7.14 -6.72
CA GLU A 4 -19.38 6.30 -6.18
C GLU A 4 -18.02 6.94 -6.44
N VAL A 5 -17.16 6.99 -5.41
CA VAL A 5 -15.79 7.52 -5.52
C VAL A 5 -14.78 6.51 -4.96
N PHE A 6 -13.70 6.26 -5.70
CA PHE A 6 -12.57 5.46 -5.22
C PHE A 6 -11.68 6.28 -4.29
N VAL A 7 -11.47 5.80 -3.05
CA VAL A 7 -10.81 6.57 -1.99
C VAL A 7 -9.59 5.91 -1.36
N HIS A 8 -9.38 4.60 -1.57
CA HIS A 8 -8.26 3.91 -0.95
C HIS A 8 -7.72 2.73 -1.78
N GLY A 9 -6.39 2.64 -1.85
CA GLY A 9 -5.67 1.52 -2.45
C GLY A 9 -4.87 1.90 -3.69
N ALA A 10 -4.48 0.92 -4.49
CA ALA A 10 -3.59 1.15 -5.62
C ALA A 10 -4.30 1.93 -6.76
N LEU A 11 -4.24 3.26 -6.72
CA LEU A 11 -4.73 4.11 -7.81
C LEU A 11 -3.62 4.32 -8.86
N CYS A 12 -3.90 3.94 -10.10
CA CYS A 12 -3.15 4.43 -11.25
C CYS A 12 -3.76 5.76 -11.66
N ILE A 13 -3.19 6.87 -11.19
CA ILE A 13 -3.71 8.20 -11.50
C ILE A 13 -3.61 8.46 -13.02
N ALA A 14 -4.74 8.88 -13.59
CA ALA A 14 -5.00 9.07 -15.02
C ALA A 14 -4.08 10.08 -15.74
N TYR A 15 -3.21 10.80 -15.03
CA TYR A 15 -2.21 11.68 -15.65
C TYR A 15 -1.17 10.92 -16.49
N SER A 16 -0.99 9.62 -16.23
CA SER A 16 0.12 8.84 -16.78
C SER A 16 -0.25 7.79 -17.84
N GLY A 17 -1.54 7.60 -18.15
CA GLY A 17 -1.97 6.55 -19.07
C GLY A 17 -1.64 5.10 -18.64
N ARG A 18 -1.14 4.89 -17.41
CA ARG A 18 -0.59 3.61 -16.91
C ARG A 18 -1.60 2.46 -16.86
N CYS A 19 -2.91 2.75 -16.83
CA CYS A 19 -3.94 1.73 -17.00
C CYS A 19 -3.78 1.01 -18.36
N LEU A 20 -3.31 1.69 -19.40
CA LEU A 20 -3.06 1.06 -20.69
C LEU A 20 -1.87 0.09 -20.64
N LEU A 21 -0.92 0.26 -19.72
CA LEU A 21 0.26 -0.60 -19.64
C LEU A 21 -0.10 -2.05 -19.29
N SER A 22 -1.08 -2.27 -18.42
CA SER A 22 -1.57 -3.62 -18.12
C SER A 22 -2.28 -4.24 -19.33
N GLY A 23 -3.05 -3.44 -20.08
CA GLY A 23 -3.69 -3.86 -21.32
C GLY A 23 -2.68 -4.19 -22.42
N TYR A 24 -1.63 -3.38 -22.56
CA TYR A 24 -0.57 -3.57 -23.55
C TYR A 24 0.34 -4.76 -23.22
N ALA A 25 0.88 -4.82 -22.00
CA ALA A 25 1.89 -5.83 -21.62
C ALA A 25 1.30 -7.19 -21.27
N ASN A 26 0.05 -7.24 -20.80
CA ASN A 26 -0.57 -8.48 -20.29
C ASN A 26 -1.97 -8.76 -20.84
N HIS A 27 -2.47 -7.93 -21.77
CA HIS A 27 -3.84 -8.07 -22.31
C HIS A 27 -4.92 -8.08 -21.21
N ARG A 28 -4.67 -7.32 -20.14
CA ARG A 28 -5.51 -7.22 -18.95
C ARG A 28 -5.97 -5.78 -18.77
N ASP A 29 -7.19 -5.49 -19.20
CA ASP A 29 -7.80 -4.16 -19.18
C ASP A 29 -8.13 -3.70 -17.74
N PRO A 30 -7.50 -2.62 -17.23
CA PRO A 30 -7.82 -2.05 -15.93
C PRO A 30 -9.19 -1.39 -15.87
N ASN A 31 -9.76 -0.93 -16.99
CA ASN A 31 -11.12 -0.38 -17.01
C ASN A 31 -12.17 -1.44 -16.67
N GLN A 32 -11.85 -2.72 -16.89
CA GLN A 32 -12.65 -3.87 -16.48
C GLN A 32 -12.22 -4.42 -15.10
N GLY A 33 -11.36 -3.71 -14.37
CA GLY A 33 -10.88 -4.15 -13.06
C GLY A 33 -9.90 -5.33 -13.12
N THR A 34 -9.28 -5.63 -14.27
CA THR A 34 -8.36 -6.78 -14.41
C THR A 34 -6.88 -6.42 -14.32
N CYS A 35 -6.57 -5.17 -13.94
CA CYS A 35 -5.20 -4.65 -13.85
C CYS A 35 -4.24 -5.60 -13.12
N THR A 36 -3.08 -5.88 -13.71
CA THR A 36 -2.01 -6.70 -13.11
C THR A 36 -0.98 -5.89 -12.32
N ASN A 37 -1.19 -4.58 -12.20
CA ASN A 37 -0.24 -3.65 -11.60
C ASN A 37 1.16 -3.71 -12.26
N SER A 38 1.22 -3.72 -13.60
CA SER A 38 2.52 -3.79 -14.30
C SER A 38 3.44 -2.61 -13.99
N CYS A 39 2.90 -1.42 -13.73
CA CYS A 39 3.65 -0.25 -13.27
C CYS A 39 4.39 -0.42 -11.93
N ARG A 40 4.23 -1.56 -11.27
CA ARG A 40 4.80 -1.92 -9.97
C ARG A 40 5.83 -3.05 -10.04
N TRP A 41 6.16 -3.50 -11.25
CA TRP A 41 7.13 -4.57 -11.49
C TRP A 41 8.58 -4.09 -11.34
N ASP A 42 9.50 -5.05 -11.33
CA ASP A 42 10.93 -4.80 -11.20
C ASP A 42 11.52 -4.53 -12.58
N TYR A 43 11.80 -3.25 -12.85
CA TYR A 43 12.34 -2.78 -14.11
C TYR A 43 13.78 -2.29 -13.94
N LYS A 44 14.63 -2.62 -14.91
CA LYS A 44 15.94 -1.97 -15.08
C LYS A 44 15.92 -1.00 -16.25
N THR A 45 16.68 0.07 -16.15
CA THR A 45 16.89 1.05 -17.22
C THR A 45 18.06 0.64 -18.11
N VAL A 46 17.87 0.76 -19.42
CA VAL A 46 18.87 0.51 -20.47
C VAL A 46 19.02 1.80 -21.27
N GLU A 47 20.25 2.28 -21.48
CA GLU A 47 20.49 3.44 -22.37
C GLU A 47 20.12 3.07 -23.81
N ALA A 48 19.48 3.99 -24.53
CA ALA A 48 19.06 3.79 -25.91
C ALA A 48 19.45 4.96 -26.81
N GLU A 49 19.56 4.69 -28.10
CA GLU A 49 19.81 5.68 -29.15
C GLU A 49 18.64 5.72 -30.12
N GLU A 50 18.29 6.91 -30.60
CA GLU A 50 17.32 7.11 -31.66
C GLU A 50 18.01 6.90 -33.02
N THR A 51 17.51 5.96 -33.81
CA THR A 51 17.99 5.80 -35.18
C THR A 51 17.48 6.93 -36.08
N PRO A 52 18.08 7.18 -37.25
CA PRO A 52 17.61 8.20 -38.19
C PRO A 52 16.15 8.05 -38.63
N GLU A 53 15.58 6.84 -38.47
CA GLU A 53 14.19 6.52 -38.76
C GLU A 53 13.24 6.82 -37.58
N GLY A 54 13.74 7.37 -36.47
CA GLY A 54 12.97 7.66 -35.26
C GLY A 54 12.68 6.43 -34.39
N ILE A 55 13.46 5.36 -34.54
CA ILE A 55 13.30 4.13 -33.76
C ILE A 55 14.33 4.10 -32.64
N TYR A 56 13.89 3.96 -31.40
CA TYR A 56 14.78 3.79 -30.26
C TYR A 56 15.33 2.36 -30.20
N LYS A 57 16.64 2.21 -30.07
CA LYS A 57 17.31 0.91 -29.89
C LYS A 57 18.18 0.92 -28.64
N PRO A 58 18.15 -0.14 -27.82
CA PRO A 58 19.05 -0.26 -26.69
C PRO A 58 20.49 -0.29 -27.21
N THR A 59 21.38 0.44 -26.53
CA THR A 59 22.82 0.41 -26.80
C THR A 59 23.41 -0.88 -26.21
N ASP A 60 24.42 -1.47 -26.86
CA ASP A 60 25.10 -2.70 -26.43
C ASP A 60 25.93 -2.52 -25.13
N VAL A 61 25.62 -1.51 -24.31
CA VAL A 61 26.27 -1.30 -23.00
C VAL A 61 25.82 -2.44 -22.08
N VAL A 62 26.74 -3.39 -21.94
CA VAL A 62 26.68 -4.62 -21.17
C VAL A 62 25.93 -4.45 -19.85
N ALA A 63 24.91 -5.30 -19.69
CA ALA A 63 24.29 -5.67 -18.43
C ALA A 63 25.35 -5.88 -17.33
N GLY A 64 25.46 -4.94 -16.39
CA GLY A 64 26.44 -5.07 -15.30
C GLY A 64 26.25 -4.09 -14.16
N GLU A 65 25.80 -2.87 -14.44
CA GLU A 65 25.51 -1.91 -13.38
C GLU A 65 24.06 -1.48 -13.50
N SER A 66 23.22 -2.02 -12.60
CA SER A 66 22.01 -1.30 -12.23
C SER A 66 22.43 0.14 -11.97
N ILE A 67 21.86 1.12 -12.69
CA ILE A 67 22.00 2.52 -12.32
C ILE A 67 21.34 2.63 -10.94
N GLN A 68 22.13 2.44 -9.89
CA GLN A 68 21.73 2.81 -8.55
C GLN A 68 21.73 4.32 -8.58
N VAL A 69 20.54 4.90 -8.77
CA VAL A 69 20.32 6.29 -8.43
C VAL A 69 20.54 6.34 -6.92
N ALA A 70 21.77 6.66 -6.51
CA ALA A 70 22.08 6.87 -5.12
C ALA A 70 21.07 7.90 -4.59
N PRO A 71 20.51 7.70 -3.37
CA PRO A 71 19.71 8.75 -2.77
C PRO A 71 20.54 10.04 -2.83
N PRO A 72 19.97 11.17 -3.29
CA PRO A 72 20.74 12.37 -3.45
C PRO A 72 21.43 12.65 -2.13
N ALA A 73 22.77 12.70 -2.17
CA ALA A 73 23.54 13.22 -1.07
C ALA A 73 22.93 14.57 -0.70
N ALA A 74 22.90 14.91 0.59
CA ALA A 74 22.20 16.07 1.16
C ALA A 74 22.70 17.45 0.66
N SER A 75 23.36 17.52 -0.50
CA SER A 75 23.79 18.74 -1.15
C SER A 75 23.88 18.52 -2.67
N ALA A 76 23.25 19.47 -3.39
CA ALA A 76 23.32 19.75 -4.82
C ALA A 76 22.36 18.96 -5.75
N THR A 77 21.39 19.74 -6.23
CA THR A 77 20.38 19.46 -7.27
C THR A 77 19.22 18.55 -6.88
N ARG A 78 18.13 19.20 -6.47
CA ARG A 78 16.80 18.59 -6.31
C ARG A 78 16.41 17.92 -7.63
N ALA A 79 15.98 16.66 -7.56
CA ALA A 79 15.32 15.98 -8.67
C ALA A 79 14.16 16.85 -9.17
N ALA A 80 13.95 16.85 -10.49
CA ALA A 80 13.08 17.76 -11.24
C ALA A 80 11.84 18.26 -10.45
N GLU A 81 11.88 19.52 -10.06
CA GLU A 81 10.72 20.26 -9.55
C GLU A 81 9.82 20.57 -10.75
N MET A 82 8.51 20.30 -10.68
CA MET A 82 7.56 20.99 -11.58
C MET A 82 7.57 22.48 -11.23
N GLY A 83 8.21 23.27 -12.08
CA GLY A 83 8.51 24.69 -11.86
C GLY A 83 9.86 25.06 -12.49
N ASN A 84 10.39 26.24 -12.14
CA ASN A 84 11.67 26.77 -12.63
C ASN A 84 12.93 26.01 -12.12
N GLY A 85 12.79 24.75 -11.70
CA GLY A 85 13.92 23.91 -11.30
C GLY A 85 14.82 23.60 -12.50
N GLN A 86 16.14 23.55 -12.30
CA GLN A 86 17.04 23.11 -13.36
C GLN A 86 16.87 21.61 -13.60
N ARG A 87 16.40 21.25 -14.81
CA ARG A 87 16.29 19.88 -15.27
C ARG A 87 17.68 19.21 -15.24
N HIS A 88 17.75 17.98 -14.73
CA HIS A 88 19.00 17.23 -14.71
C HIS A 88 19.38 16.82 -16.14
N PRO A 89 20.63 17.02 -16.61
CA PRO A 89 21.03 16.71 -17.99
C PRO A 89 20.83 15.24 -18.41
N LEU A 90 20.83 14.30 -17.46
CA LEU A 90 20.51 12.91 -17.75
C LEU A 90 19.06 12.69 -18.18
N ALA A 91 18.13 13.56 -17.81
CA ALA A 91 16.73 13.45 -18.24
C ALA A 91 16.53 13.76 -19.74
N ASP A 92 17.54 14.32 -20.41
CA ASP A 92 17.55 14.55 -21.87
C ASP A 92 17.99 13.31 -22.67
N LYS A 93 18.48 12.25 -22.01
CA LYS A 93 18.86 10.99 -22.65
C LYS A 93 17.64 10.10 -22.88
N VAL A 94 17.74 9.22 -23.89
CA VAL A 94 16.74 8.18 -24.15
C VAL A 94 17.07 6.95 -23.34
N TYR A 95 16.06 6.43 -22.65
CA TYR A 95 16.15 5.18 -21.91
C TYR A 95 15.04 4.21 -22.34
N MET A 96 15.32 2.92 -22.18
CA MET A 96 14.34 1.84 -22.28
C MET A 96 14.25 1.10 -20.95
N LEU A 97 13.09 0.53 -20.65
CA LEU A 97 12.89 -0.36 -19.52
C LEU A 97 12.81 -1.81 -19.97
N GLU A 98 13.41 -2.68 -19.18
CA GLU A 98 13.34 -4.14 -19.32
C GLU A 98 12.89 -4.72 -17.98
N GLU A 99 11.85 -5.55 -18.00
CA GLU A 99 11.32 -6.20 -16.79
C GLU A 99 12.09 -7.49 -16.48
N LYS A 100 12.32 -7.76 -15.20
CA LYS A 100 13.15 -8.88 -14.73
C LYS A 100 12.74 -10.26 -15.29
N ASN A 101 11.44 -10.53 -15.43
CA ASN A 101 10.91 -11.79 -15.93
C ASN A 101 10.65 -11.80 -17.44
N ARG A 102 10.98 -10.71 -18.16
CA ARG A 102 10.81 -10.55 -19.62
C ARG A 102 12.09 -10.03 -20.27
N PRO A 103 13.19 -10.81 -20.22
CA PRO A 103 14.46 -10.36 -20.78
C PRO A 103 14.37 -10.17 -22.30
N GLY A 104 14.91 -9.07 -22.80
CA GLY A 104 14.88 -8.68 -24.22
C GLY A 104 13.61 -7.90 -24.65
N GLU A 105 12.56 -7.86 -23.83
CA GLU A 105 11.38 -7.02 -24.08
C GLU A 105 11.64 -5.59 -23.55
N HIS A 106 11.89 -4.66 -24.47
CA HIS A 106 12.21 -3.27 -24.14
C HIS A 106 11.03 -2.34 -24.39
N THR A 107 10.74 -1.45 -23.44
CA THR A 107 9.75 -0.37 -23.59
C THR A 107 10.43 0.98 -23.47
N ALA A 108 10.27 1.84 -24.48
CA ALA A 108 10.80 3.20 -24.43
C ALA A 108 10.15 3.99 -23.28
N ILE A 109 10.97 4.79 -22.58
CA ILE A 109 10.48 5.70 -21.55
C ILE A 109 10.86 7.13 -21.89
N THR A 110 9.92 8.02 -21.63
CA THR A 110 10.12 9.45 -21.76
C THR A 110 9.80 10.14 -20.45
N GLU A 111 10.55 11.18 -20.17
CA GLU A 111 10.35 12.09 -19.05
C GLU A 111 10.04 13.46 -19.64
N ASP A 112 8.96 14.11 -19.17
CA ASP A 112 8.68 15.50 -19.49
C ASP A 112 9.07 16.43 -18.32
N GLU A 113 8.58 17.67 -18.32
CA GLU A 113 8.79 18.65 -17.24
C GLU A 113 8.15 18.23 -15.89
N HIS A 114 7.41 17.14 -15.86
CA HIS A 114 6.70 16.61 -14.70
C HIS A 114 7.22 15.24 -14.24
N GLY A 115 8.29 14.75 -14.88
CA GLY A 115 8.97 13.52 -14.51
C GLY A 115 8.54 12.31 -15.35
N THR A 116 9.10 11.15 -15.01
CA THR A 116 8.78 9.90 -15.70
C THR A 116 7.43 9.32 -15.25
N TYR A 117 6.60 8.92 -16.21
CA TYR A 117 5.26 8.38 -15.97
C TYR A 117 5.16 6.85 -15.92
N ILE A 118 6.25 6.12 -15.73
CA ILE A 118 6.22 4.64 -15.70
C ILE A 118 6.52 4.06 -14.30
N MET A 119 7.18 4.81 -13.41
CA MET A 119 7.61 4.27 -12.11
C MET A 119 6.65 4.57 -10.95
N ASN A 120 6.22 3.49 -10.29
CA ASN A 120 5.73 3.36 -8.91
C ASN A 120 4.83 4.48 -8.33
N SER A 121 3.52 4.39 -8.60
CA SER A 121 2.53 5.25 -7.93
C SER A 121 2.38 4.87 -6.46
N LYS A 122 2.39 5.88 -5.59
CA LYS A 122 1.93 5.74 -4.20
C LYS A 122 0.48 5.22 -4.18
N ASP A 123 0.08 4.59 -3.08
CA ASP A 123 -1.30 4.17 -2.86
C ASP A 123 -2.17 5.40 -2.57
N LEU A 124 -3.41 5.41 -3.05
CA LEU A 124 -4.38 6.43 -2.68
C LEU A 124 -4.84 6.19 -1.24
N ARG A 125 -4.93 7.28 -0.47
CA ARG A 125 -5.63 7.36 0.81
C ARG A 125 -6.29 8.73 0.90
N ALA A 126 -7.61 8.74 0.85
CA ALA A 126 -8.43 9.96 0.95
C ALA A 126 -9.29 10.01 2.24
N VAL A 127 -8.84 9.37 3.33
CA VAL A 127 -9.64 9.26 4.57
C VAL A 127 -9.88 10.63 5.21
N GLU A 128 -8.92 11.54 5.09
CA GLU A 128 -8.99 12.93 5.54
C GLU A 128 -10.01 13.78 4.76
N HIS A 129 -10.49 13.28 3.62
CA HIS A 129 -11.42 13.99 2.76
C HIS A 129 -12.85 13.50 2.88
N VAL A 130 -13.10 12.47 3.71
CA VAL A 130 -14.43 11.88 3.89
C VAL A 130 -15.49 12.93 4.21
N GLY A 131 -15.22 13.87 5.11
CA GLY A 131 -16.17 14.95 5.42
C GLY A 131 -16.55 15.78 4.19
N ARG A 132 -15.56 16.21 3.38
CA ARG A 132 -15.82 16.96 2.14
C ARG A 132 -16.59 16.12 1.11
N LEU A 133 -16.32 14.81 1.04
CA LEU A 133 -17.01 13.90 0.12
C LEU A 133 -18.50 13.75 0.50
N ILE A 134 -18.80 13.72 1.80
CA ILE A 134 -20.17 13.71 2.30
C ILE A 134 -20.86 15.04 1.96
N ASP A 135 -20.21 16.17 2.21
CA ASP A 135 -20.77 17.51 1.96
C ASP A 135 -21.17 17.73 0.48
N ILE A 136 -20.40 17.18 -0.47
CA ILE A 136 -20.70 17.27 -1.90
C ILE A 136 -21.71 16.22 -2.40
N GLY A 137 -22.17 15.33 -1.52
CA GLY A 137 -23.19 14.31 -1.83
C GLY A 137 -22.66 13.03 -2.47
N VAL A 138 -21.48 12.55 -2.08
CA VAL A 138 -21.02 11.19 -2.46
C VAL A 138 -21.73 10.13 -1.63
N ASP A 139 -22.37 9.17 -2.30
CA ASP A 139 -23.16 8.11 -1.66
C ASP A 139 -22.34 6.86 -1.32
N CYS A 140 -21.28 6.56 -2.09
CA CYS A 140 -20.49 5.35 -1.94
C CYS A 140 -18.98 5.61 -2.01
N LEU A 141 -18.24 5.08 -1.03
CA LEU A 141 -16.79 5.07 -1.02
C LEU A 141 -16.26 3.69 -1.41
N LYS A 142 -15.44 3.63 -2.46
CA LYS A 142 -14.83 2.39 -2.96
C LYS A 142 -13.39 2.22 -2.48
N ILE A 143 -13.07 1.01 -2.01
CA ILE A 143 -11.75 0.59 -1.51
C ILE A 143 -11.24 -0.59 -2.36
N GLU A 144 -9.96 -0.59 -2.75
CA GLU A 144 -9.33 -1.73 -3.44
C GLU A 144 -9.00 -2.87 -2.47
N GLY A 145 -9.59 -4.05 -2.69
CA GLY A 145 -9.40 -5.23 -1.84
C GLY A 145 -8.92 -6.49 -2.56
N ARG A 146 -8.81 -6.51 -3.90
CA ARG A 146 -8.70 -7.75 -4.70
C ARG A 146 -7.54 -8.67 -4.31
N THR A 147 -6.39 -8.09 -3.98
CA THR A 147 -5.16 -8.81 -3.61
C THR A 147 -4.78 -8.58 -2.16
N LYS A 148 -5.71 -8.06 -1.35
CA LYS A 148 -5.46 -7.65 0.02
C LYS A 148 -5.99 -8.72 0.98
N SER A 149 -5.34 -8.85 2.14
CA SER A 149 -5.82 -9.72 3.21
C SER A 149 -7.13 -9.18 3.79
N HIS A 150 -7.95 -10.05 4.39
CA HIS A 150 -9.13 -9.62 5.13
C HIS A 150 -8.75 -8.65 6.28
N TYR A 151 -7.58 -8.82 6.91
CA TYR A 151 -7.03 -7.85 7.87
C TYR A 151 -6.89 -6.44 7.29
N TYR A 152 -6.32 -6.31 6.09
CA TYR A 152 -6.22 -5.02 5.41
C TYR A 152 -7.62 -4.43 5.18
N VAL A 153 -8.55 -5.21 4.62
CA VAL A 153 -9.91 -4.74 4.33
C VAL A 153 -10.63 -4.32 5.61
N ALA A 154 -10.52 -5.09 6.69
CA ALA A 154 -11.10 -4.77 7.99
C ALA A 154 -10.56 -3.44 8.54
N ARG A 155 -9.24 -3.24 8.56
CA ARG A 155 -8.63 -2.01 9.08
C ARG A 155 -8.95 -0.78 8.26
N VAL A 156 -8.91 -0.89 6.92
CA VAL A 156 -9.30 0.24 6.05
C VAL A 156 -10.78 0.55 6.24
N THR A 157 -11.66 -0.45 6.21
CA THR A 157 -13.11 -0.22 6.35
C THR A 157 -13.45 0.37 7.71
N GLN A 158 -12.85 -0.13 8.79
CA GLN A 158 -13.03 0.41 10.14
C GLN A 158 -12.58 1.88 10.21
N SER A 159 -11.41 2.22 9.66
CA SER A 159 -10.90 3.60 9.65
C SER A 159 -11.82 4.55 8.88
N TYR A 160 -12.30 4.13 7.70
CA TYR A 160 -13.23 4.93 6.92
C TYR A 160 -14.61 5.04 7.57
N ARG A 161 -15.12 3.98 8.20
CA ARG A 161 -16.39 4.03 8.94
C ARG A 161 -16.31 5.02 10.09
N GLN A 162 -15.22 5.02 10.86
CA GLN A 162 -14.98 6.01 11.91
C GLN A 162 -14.95 7.44 11.36
N ALA A 163 -14.32 7.67 10.20
CA ALA A 163 -14.30 8.99 9.56
C ALA A 163 -15.69 9.43 9.09
N ILE A 164 -16.50 8.52 8.53
CA ILE A 164 -17.89 8.81 8.11
C ILE A 164 -18.74 9.12 9.35
N ASP A 165 -18.69 8.26 10.38
CA ASP A 165 -19.44 8.42 11.62
C ASP A 165 -19.15 9.77 12.29
N ALA A 166 -17.88 10.16 12.35
CA ALA A 166 -17.46 11.46 12.89
C ALA A 166 -18.01 12.63 12.05
N ALA A 167 -17.87 12.56 10.73
CA ALA A 167 -18.37 13.60 9.82
C ALA A 167 -19.90 13.75 9.88
N GLU A 168 -20.66 12.65 9.97
CA GLU A 168 -22.12 12.67 10.10
C GLU A 168 -22.58 13.32 11.43
N ARG A 169 -21.76 13.23 12.49
CA ARG A 169 -21.98 13.95 13.75
C ARG A 169 -21.50 15.41 13.72
N GLY A 170 -20.90 15.88 12.63
CA GLY A 170 -20.32 17.21 12.52
C GLY A 170 -19.01 17.38 13.29
N GLU A 171 -18.32 16.28 13.61
CA GLU A 171 -17.03 16.29 14.28
C GLU A 171 -15.89 16.60 13.30
N GLN A 172 -14.79 17.13 13.83
CA GLN A 172 -13.58 17.32 13.02
C GLN A 172 -12.92 15.97 12.72
N PHE A 173 -12.24 15.89 11.56
CA PHE A 173 -11.47 14.69 11.19
C PHE A 173 -10.43 14.34 12.26
N ASN A 174 -10.40 13.07 12.67
CA ASN A 174 -9.41 12.55 13.62
C ASN A 174 -8.10 12.18 12.89
N PRO A 175 -6.98 12.90 13.11
CA PRO A 175 -5.72 12.63 12.43
C PRO A 175 -5.10 11.27 12.78
N ALA A 176 -5.49 10.64 13.89
CA ALA A 176 -5.00 9.32 14.27
C ALA A 176 -5.28 8.25 13.21
N LEU A 177 -6.38 8.40 12.45
CA LEU A 177 -6.75 7.50 11.34
C LEU A 177 -5.70 7.44 10.24
N LEU A 178 -4.90 8.50 10.07
CA LEU A 178 -3.77 8.49 9.13
C LEU A 178 -2.70 7.51 9.59
N GLY A 179 -2.35 7.55 10.88
CA GLY A 179 -1.37 6.63 11.48
C GLY A 179 -1.84 5.18 11.45
N GLU A 180 -3.14 4.94 11.67
CA GLU A 180 -3.71 3.60 11.59
C GLU A 180 -3.56 2.98 10.19
N LEU A 181 -3.79 3.77 9.14
CA LEU A 181 -3.64 3.31 7.76
C LEU A 181 -2.17 3.16 7.35
N GLU A 182 -1.27 4.01 7.86
CA GLU A 182 0.19 3.87 7.66
C GLU A 182 0.75 2.54 8.18
N ASN A 183 0.08 1.91 9.15
CA ASN A 183 0.46 0.61 9.70
C ASN A 183 0.14 -0.56 8.77
N LEU A 184 -0.65 -0.33 7.72
CA LEU A 184 -0.96 -1.34 6.71
C LEU A 184 0.14 -1.41 5.65
N ALA A 185 0.32 -2.59 5.06
CA ALA A 185 1.26 -2.76 3.96
C ALA A 185 0.88 -1.87 2.76
N ASN A 186 1.67 -0.81 2.56
CA ASN A 186 1.46 0.22 1.55
C ASN A 186 2.80 0.61 0.88
N ARG A 187 2.74 1.37 -0.22
CA ARG A 187 3.92 1.88 -0.95
C ARG A 187 4.12 3.39 -0.79
N GLY A 188 3.76 3.92 0.37
CA GLY A 188 3.53 5.34 0.61
C GLY A 188 2.13 5.74 0.16
N TYR A 189 1.57 6.75 0.82
CA TYR A 189 0.26 7.29 0.51
C TYR A 189 0.29 8.64 -0.21
N THR A 190 -0.73 8.86 -1.03
CA THR A 190 -1.10 10.12 -1.65
C THR A 190 -2.61 10.31 -1.52
N ASP A 191 -3.09 11.54 -1.40
CA ASP A 191 -4.49 11.91 -1.54
C ASP A 191 -4.89 12.18 -3.01
N GLY A 192 -3.97 12.00 -3.95
CA GLY A 192 -4.21 12.07 -5.38
C GLY A 192 -4.67 13.46 -5.83
N PHE A 193 -5.86 13.52 -6.43
CA PHE A 193 -6.45 14.76 -6.95
C PHE A 193 -7.56 15.33 -6.06
N PHE A 194 -7.73 14.81 -4.84
CA PHE A 194 -8.68 15.37 -3.89
C PHE A 194 -8.24 16.75 -3.37
N GLU A 195 -6.97 17.11 -3.56
CA GLU A 195 -6.47 18.46 -3.35
C GLU A 195 -5.76 18.96 -4.62
N ARG A 196 -6.06 20.20 -5.01
CA ARG A 196 -5.40 20.83 -6.16
C ARG A 196 -4.01 21.30 -5.72
N HIS A 197 -2.97 20.73 -6.30
CA HIS A 197 -1.55 21.10 -6.17
C HIS A 197 -0.87 20.68 -4.85
N HIS A 198 -0.63 19.39 -4.60
CA HIS A 198 0.46 19.03 -3.69
C HIS A 198 1.83 19.25 -4.32
N THR A 199 2.78 19.60 -3.46
CA THR A 199 4.21 19.54 -3.76
C THR A 199 4.68 18.08 -3.87
N HIS A 200 5.02 17.70 -5.10
CA HIS A 200 6.02 16.72 -5.62
C HIS A 200 6.13 15.29 -5.09
N GLU A 201 5.51 14.88 -3.98
CA GLU A 201 5.73 13.53 -3.46
C GLU A 201 4.64 12.52 -3.87
N TYR A 202 4.35 12.37 -5.16
CA TYR A 202 3.34 11.41 -5.65
C TYR A 202 3.90 10.06 -6.10
N GLN A 203 5.21 9.96 -6.28
CA GLN A 203 5.88 8.77 -6.79
C GLN A 203 6.84 8.22 -5.73
N ASN A 204 6.92 6.90 -5.64
CA ASN A 204 7.88 6.24 -4.75
C ASN A 204 9.06 5.72 -5.58
N TYR A 205 10.17 6.45 -5.56
CA TYR A 205 11.37 6.05 -6.32
C TYR A 205 12.29 5.09 -5.55
N ILE A 206 11.98 4.79 -4.29
CA ILE A 206 12.88 4.07 -3.37
C ILE A 206 12.49 2.59 -3.25
N ASP A 207 11.19 2.30 -3.11
CA ASP A 207 10.72 0.95 -2.79
C ASP A 207 9.61 0.46 -3.73
N SER A 208 9.90 -0.56 -4.55
CA SER A 208 8.94 -1.19 -5.46
C SER A 208 8.02 -2.24 -4.80
N HIS A 209 8.00 -2.35 -3.46
CA HIS A 209 7.16 -3.31 -2.74
C HIS A 209 6.48 -2.66 -1.52
N SER A 210 5.36 -3.23 -1.10
CA SER A 210 4.63 -2.75 0.07
C SER A 210 5.36 -3.15 1.34
N LYS A 211 5.55 -2.22 2.27
CA LYS A 211 6.17 -2.48 3.57
C LYS A 211 5.16 -2.24 4.67
N SER A 212 5.12 -3.13 5.66
CA SER A 212 4.44 -2.85 6.93
C SER A 212 5.48 -2.31 7.89
N ARG A 213 5.33 -1.05 8.32
CA ARG A 213 6.40 -0.35 9.07
C ARG A 213 6.28 -0.47 10.59
N GLN A 214 5.09 -0.72 11.12
CA GLN A 214 4.84 -0.65 12.57
C GLN A 214 4.07 -1.84 13.15
N GLN A 215 3.34 -2.59 12.33
CA GLN A 215 2.52 -3.70 12.81
C GLN A 215 2.60 -4.92 11.88
N SER A 216 2.43 -6.11 12.43
CA SER A 216 2.33 -7.37 11.69
C SER A 216 1.03 -8.09 12.07
N PHE A 217 0.24 -8.49 11.09
CA PHE A 217 -0.96 -9.29 11.34
C PHE A 217 -0.55 -10.70 11.81
N VAL A 218 -0.87 -11.06 13.05
CA VAL A 218 -0.36 -12.28 13.69
C VAL A 218 -1.40 -13.36 13.92
N GLY A 219 -2.69 -13.04 14.00
CA GLY A 219 -3.71 -14.06 14.20
C GLY A 219 -5.15 -13.61 14.06
N GLU A 220 -6.05 -14.57 13.95
CA GLU A 220 -7.50 -14.40 13.85
C GLU A 220 -8.20 -15.20 14.94
N ILE A 221 -9.19 -14.60 15.59
CA ILE A 221 -9.99 -15.24 16.63
C ILE A 221 -11.07 -16.12 15.97
N LEU A 222 -10.95 -17.43 16.15
CA LEU A 222 -11.92 -18.41 15.65
C LEU A 222 -13.14 -18.54 16.57
N SER A 223 -12.90 -18.49 17.88
CA SER A 223 -13.91 -18.58 18.93
C SER A 223 -13.46 -17.83 20.18
N TYR A 224 -14.43 -17.36 20.96
CA TYR A 224 -14.20 -16.68 22.25
C TYR A 224 -15.25 -17.16 23.24
N ASP A 225 -14.82 -17.60 24.42
CA ASP A 225 -15.68 -17.95 25.54
C ASP A 225 -15.73 -16.79 26.54
N GLU A 226 -16.85 -16.08 26.58
CA GLU A 226 -17.08 -14.94 27.47
C GLU A 226 -16.99 -15.30 28.97
N GLN A 227 -17.29 -16.54 29.36
CA GLN A 227 -17.26 -16.92 30.78
C GLN A 227 -15.84 -17.13 31.29
N SER A 228 -14.99 -17.75 30.46
CA SER A 228 -13.59 -18.04 30.83
C SER A 228 -12.61 -16.96 30.36
N GLY A 229 -13.01 -16.13 29.39
CA GLY A 229 -12.16 -15.14 28.70
C GLY A 229 -11.14 -15.78 27.75
N ILE A 230 -11.30 -17.05 27.38
CA ILE A 230 -10.36 -17.79 26.55
C ILE A 230 -10.79 -17.69 25.08
N ALA A 231 -9.85 -17.32 24.21
CA ALA A 231 -10.00 -17.31 22.78
C ALA A 231 -9.20 -18.41 22.11
N GLU A 232 -9.75 -19.02 21.06
CA GLU A 232 -8.98 -19.84 20.12
C GLU A 232 -8.55 -18.96 18.95
N VAL A 233 -7.23 -18.91 18.71
CA VAL A 233 -6.60 -18.04 17.73
C VAL A 233 -5.90 -18.88 16.67
N GLU A 234 -6.26 -18.68 15.39
CA GLU A 234 -5.48 -19.16 14.26
C GLU A 234 -4.29 -18.23 14.04
N VAL A 235 -3.09 -18.79 14.14
CA VAL A 235 -1.85 -18.03 14.00
C VAL A 235 -1.54 -17.84 12.52
N LYS A 236 -1.19 -16.62 12.12
CA LYS A 236 -0.76 -16.26 10.76
C LYS A 236 0.73 -15.95 10.70
N ASN A 237 1.23 -15.16 11.65
CA ASN A 237 2.64 -14.82 11.80
C ASN A 237 3.11 -15.04 13.23
N ARG A 238 4.43 -15.13 13.43
CA ARG A 238 5.02 -15.44 14.73
C ARG A 238 4.75 -14.34 15.77
N PHE A 239 4.35 -14.74 16.97
CA PHE A 239 4.32 -13.92 18.18
C PHE A 239 4.61 -14.76 19.43
N CYS A 240 4.96 -14.11 20.53
CA CYS A 240 5.46 -14.71 21.77
C CYS A 240 4.69 -14.20 22.98
N VAL A 241 4.78 -14.94 24.08
CA VAL A 241 4.40 -14.45 25.41
C VAL A 241 5.23 -13.19 25.71
N GLY A 242 4.58 -12.16 26.24
CA GLY A 242 5.13 -10.83 26.50
C GLY A 242 5.05 -9.86 25.32
N ASP A 243 4.69 -10.31 24.12
CA ASP A 243 4.47 -9.38 23.00
C ASP A 243 3.24 -8.50 23.26
N ARG A 244 3.34 -7.22 22.85
CA ARG A 244 2.18 -6.32 22.79
C ARG A 244 1.46 -6.52 21.46
N LEU A 245 0.17 -6.82 21.53
CA LEU A 245 -0.71 -6.95 20.38
C LEU A 245 -1.80 -5.88 20.42
N GLN A 246 -2.31 -5.52 19.26
CA GLN A 246 -3.54 -4.78 19.08
C GLN A 246 -4.63 -5.78 18.70
N LEU A 247 -5.65 -5.87 19.54
CA LEU A 247 -6.92 -6.51 19.25
C LEU A 247 -7.76 -5.55 18.42
N VAL A 248 -8.23 -6.02 17.26
CA VAL A 248 -9.03 -5.25 16.30
C VAL A 248 -10.41 -5.89 16.22
N THR A 249 -11.43 -5.12 16.57
CA THR A 249 -12.83 -5.55 16.55
C THR A 249 -13.72 -4.49 15.90
N PRO A 250 -14.95 -4.83 15.50
CA PRO A 250 -15.91 -3.83 15.02
C PRO A 250 -16.18 -2.71 16.05
N GLY A 251 -16.09 -3.02 17.35
CA GLY A 251 -16.31 -2.06 18.44
C GLY A 251 -15.13 -1.13 18.71
N GLY A 252 -13.96 -1.40 18.14
CA GLY A 252 -12.75 -0.60 18.33
C GLY A 252 -11.50 -1.47 18.46
N ASN A 253 -10.40 -0.78 18.75
CA ASN A 253 -9.10 -1.41 18.92
C ASN A 253 -8.66 -1.31 20.39
N GLU A 254 -8.06 -2.37 20.90
CA GLU A 254 -7.55 -2.44 22.26
C GLU A 254 -6.15 -3.04 22.27
N ASP A 255 -5.24 -2.47 23.06
CA ASP A 255 -3.90 -3.02 23.22
C ASP A 255 -3.87 -4.05 24.35
N ILE A 256 -3.28 -5.20 24.06
CA ILE A 256 -3.15 -6.32 24.99
C ILE A 256 -1.68 -6.75 25.08
N VAL A 257 -1.33 -7.43 26.16
CA VAL A 257 -0.07 -8.14 26.30
C VAL A 257 -0.37 -9.63 26.37
N VAL A 258 0.37 -10.44 25.62
CA VAL A 258 0.22 -11.89 25.65
C VAL A 258 0.77 -12.42 26.98
N GLU A 259 -0.10 -12.75 27.93
CA GLU A 259 0.33 -13.24 29.25
C GLU A 259 0.65 -14.73 29.25
N GLU A 260 -0.20 -15.53 28.61
CA GLU A 260 -0.05 -16.97 28.50
C GLU A 260 -0.64 -17.48 27.18
N MET A 261 -0.07 -18.58 26.67
CA MET A 261 -0.56 -19.29 25.50
C MET A 261 -0.48 -20.80 25.72
N GLU A 262 -1.49 -21.51 25.23
CA GLU A 262 -1.52 -22.96 25.15
C GLU A 262 -1.69 -23.42 23.71
N ASP A 263 -1.11 -24.56 23.35
CA ASP A 263 -1.39 -25.21 22.08
C ASP A 263 -2.75 -25.95 22.09
N GLN A 264 -3.12 -26.54 20.94
CA GLN A 264 -4.35 -27.33 20.80
C GLN A 264 -4.43 -28.57 21.72
N TYR A 265 -3.33 -28.97 22.35
CA TYR A 265 -3.26 -30.10 23.29
C TYR A 265 -3.26 -29.64 24.76
N GLY A 266 -3.41 -28.34 25.02
CA GLY A 266 -3.38 -27.76 26.37
C GLY A 266 -1.98 -27.65 26.95
N LYS A 267 -0.93 -27.73 26.12
CA LYS A 267 0.46 -27.53 26.58
C LYS A 267 0.80 -26.05 26.48
N ARG A 268 1.33 -25.49 27.56
CA ARG A 268 1.88 -24.13 27.58
C ARG A 268 3.03 -23.95 26.59
N ILE A 269 2.99 -22.85 25.84
CA ILE A 269 3.99 -22.49 24.83
C ILE A 269 4.43 -21.04 24.98
N GLU A 270 5.71 -20.77 24.69
CA GLU A 270 6.28 -19.41 24.76
C GLU A 270 6.14 -18.65 23.44
N ALA A 271 5.94 -19.36 22.32
CA ALA A 271 5.87 -18.77 20.99
C ALA A 271 4.91 -19.53 20.07
N ALA A 272 4.05 -18.78 19.39
CA ALA A 272 3.26 -19.21 18.26
C ALA A 272 4.10 -19.06 16.99
N LEU A 273 4.37 -20.14 16.25
CA LEU A 273 5.42 -20.14 15.20
C LEU A 273 4.97 -19.64 13.82
N GLY A 274 3.68 -19.34 13.64
CA GLY A 274 3.13 -18.83 12.38
C GLY A 274 2.00 -19.70 11.84
N SER A 275 1.71 -19.55 10.55
CA SER A 275 0.65 -20.28 9.83
C SER A 275 0.62 -21.78 10.15
N GLY A 276 -0.58 -22.29 10.45
CA GLY A 276 -0.82 -23.70 10.79
C GLY A 276 -0.75 -24.01 12.30
N TYR A 277 -0.43 -23.03 13.14
CA TYR A 277 -0.55 -23.15 14.59
C TYR A 277 -1.90 -22.59 15.06
N PHE A 278 -2.46 -23.25 16.08
CA PHE A 278 -3.64 -22.79 16.80
C PHE A 278 -3.26 -22.65 18.27
N VAL A 279 -3.63 -21.51 18.85
CA VAL A 279 -3.31 -21.22 20.26
C VAL A 279 -4.55 -20.83 21.02
N LYS A 280 -4.57 -21.17 22.31
CA LYS A 280 -5.54 -20.68 23.27
C LYS A 280 -4.88 -19.63 24.14
N MET A 281 -5.52 -18.47 24.27
CA MET A 281 -5.02 -17.40 25.12
C MET A 281 -6.17 -16.60 25.71
N ARG A 282 -5.91 -15.95 26.85
CA ARG A 282 -6.86 -15.04 27.48
C ARG A 282 -6.94 -13.74 26.68
N LEU A 283 -8.16 -13.28 26.41
CA LEU A 283 -8.44 -11.99 25.75
C LEU A 283 -9.48 -11.19 26.56
N PRO A 284 -9.48 -9.84 26.45
CA PRO A 284 -10.45 -8.98 27.12
C PRO A 284 -11.88 -9.22 26.64
N GLU A 285 -12.87 -8.76 27.40
CA GLU A 285 -14.31 -8.89 27.09
C GLU A 285 -14.71 -8.19 25.78
N SER A 286 -13.87 -7.26 25.30
CA SER A 286 -14.03 -6.62 24.00
C SER A 286 -13.77 -7.57 22.83
N ALA A 287 -13.13 -8.71 23.08
CA ALA A 287 -12.86 -9.71 22.05
C ALA A 287 -14.14 -10.33 21.52
N THR A 288 -14.19 -10.49 20.21
CA THR A 288 -15.31 -11.13 19.53
C THR A 288 -14.80 -12.23 18.64
N GLN A 289 -15.69 -13.16 18.28
CA GLN A 289 -15.44 -14.02 17.13
C GLN A 289 -15.08 -13.17 15.90
N GLN A 290 -14.11 -13.62 15.11
CA GLN A 290 -13.56 -12.91 13.95
C GLN A 290 -12.76 -11.63 14.30
N GLY A 291 -12.48 -11.36 15.57
CA GLY A 291 -11.52 -10.33 15.95
C GLY A 291 -10.12 -10.66 15.42
N LEU A 292 -9.33 -9.64 15.12
CA LEU A 292 -8.02 -9.78 14.51
C LEU A 292 -6.93 -9.31 15.46
N LEU A 293 -5.75 -9.93 15.41
CA LEU A 293 -4.61 -9.60 16.25
C LEU A 293 -3.45 -9.10 15.39
N ALA A 294 -2.93 -7.93 15.73
CA ALA A 294 -1.75 -7.34 15.11
C ALA A 294 -0.65 -7.09 16.13
N LYS A 295 0.56 -7.60 15.91
CA LYS A 295 1.73 -7.37 16.75
C LYS A 295 2.40 -6.04 16.40
N TYR A 296 2.78 -5.26 17.39
CA TYR A 296 3.67 -4.10 17.20
C TYR A 296 5.10 -4.56 16.91
N ILE A 297 5.74 -3.98 15.88
CA ILE A 297 7.11 -4.32 15.43
C ILE A 297 8.14 -3.43 16.14
#